data_AF-A0A3D0RI01-F1
#
_entry.id   AF-A0A3D0RI01-F1
#
_cell.length_a   1.000
_cell.length_b   1.000
_cell.length_c   1.000
_cell.angle_alpha   90.00
_cell.angle_beta   90.00
_cell.angle_gamma   90.00
#
_symmetry.space_group_name_H-M   'P 1'
#
loop_
_entity.id
_entity.type
_entity.pdbx_description
1 polymer ?
#
loop_
_entity_poly.entity_id
_entity_poly.type
_entity_poly.pdbx_seq_one_letter_code
_entity_poly.pdbx_strand_id
1 'polypeptide(L)'
;MKITRKVKSILDNYDSDSPGVKANLARILMQGRLGGTGKLVILPVDQGFEHGPARSFAVNPDAYDPHYHYQLAIDAGLSAYAAPLGMIEAGANRFAGQIPTIM
;
A
#
# COMPACT_ATOMS: atom_id res chain seq x y z
N MET A 1 -17.95 1.88 -6.30
CA MET A 1 -17.45 0.77 -5.46
C MET A 1 -18.48 0.45 -4.39
N LYS A 2 -18.88 -0.82 -4.22
CA LYS A 2 -19.70 -1.21 -3.06
C LYS A 2 -18.79 -1.37 -1.85
N ILE A 3 -19.01 -0.61 -0.77
CA ILE A 3 -18.25 -0.71 0.49
C ILE A 3 -19.06 -1.46 1.55
N THR A 4 -18.38 -2.13 2.48
CA THR A 4 -19.06 -2.81 3.59
C THR A 4 -19.60 -1.79 4.60
N ARG A 5 -20.58 -2.21 5.41
CA ARG A 5 -21.08 -1.37 6.52
C ARG A 5 -19.97 -0.99 7.50
N LYS A 6 -19.01 -1.90 7.73
CA LYS A 6 -17.87 -1.67 8.62
C LYS A 6 -16.96 -0.58 8.08
N VAL A 7 -16.60 -0.64 6.79
CA VAL A 7 -15.81 0.41 6.15
C VAL A 7 -16.58 1.72 6.09
N LYS A 8 -17.88 1.70 5.78
CA LYS A 8 -18.73 2.90 5.83
C LYS A 8 -18.66 3.58 7.21
N SER A 9 -18.85 2.83 8.29
CA SER A 9 -18.79 3.39 9.65
C SER A 9 -17.43 4.00 10.00
N ILE A 10 -16.33 3.50 9.41
CA ILE A 10 -15.01 4.11 9.57
C ILE A 10 -14.97 5.44 8.83
N LEU A 11 -15.37 5.45 7.54
CA LEU A 11 -15.37 6.65 6.69
C LEU A 11 -16.31 7.76 7.19
N ASP A 12 -17.38 7.41 7.92
CA ASP A 12 -18.29 8.37 8.54
C ASP A 12 -17.58 9.25 9.61
N ASN A 13 -16.42 8.83 10.14
CA ASN A 13 -15.61 9.65 11.06
C ASN A 13 -14.73 10.69 10.35
N TYR A 14 -14.70 10.69 9.01
CA TYR A 14 -13.87 11.57 8.18
C TYR A 14 -14.74 12.54 7.36
N ASP A 15 -15.83 13.03 7.94
CA ASP A 15 -16.81 13.85 7.19
C ASP A 15 -16.33 15.28 6.91
N SER A 16 -15.35 15.76 7.67
CA SER A 16 -14.66 17.03 7.42
C SER A 16 -13.64 16.96 6.28
N ASP A 17 -13.26 15.76 5.85
CA ASP A 17 -12.24 15.56 4.82
C ASP A 17 -12.81 15.64 3.40
N SER A 18 -11.94 15.98 2.45
CA SER A 18 -12.34 16.03 1.04
C SER A 18 -12.82 14.67 0.52
N PRO A 19 -13.74 14.65 -0.46
CA PRO A 19 -14.19 13.40 -1.09
C PRO A 19 -13.04 12.53 -1.62
N GLY A 20 -11.94 13.15 -2.09
CA GLY A 20 -10.75 12.45 -2.57
C GLY A 20 -10.00 11.70 -1.47
N VAL A 21 -9.91 12.28 -0.27
CA VAL A 21 -9.31 11.60 0.90
C VAL A 21 -10.16 10.40 1.30
N LYS A 22 -11.48 10.57 1.44
CA LYS A 22 -12.41 9.47 1.75
C LYS A 22 -12.36 8.36 0.69
N ALA A 23 -12.24 8.72 -0.58
CA ALA A 23 -12.11 7.75 -1.68
C ALA A 23 -10.80 6.95 -1.59
N ASN A 24 -9.67 7.59 -1.28
CA ASN A 24 -8.39 6.90 -1.08
C ASN A 24 -8.40 5.98 0.14
N LEU A 25 -8.96 6.42 1.26
CA LEU A 25 -9.15 5.58 2.45
C LEU A 25 -10.03 4.37 2.14
N ALA A 26 -11.15 4.58 1.44
CA ALA A 26 -12.02 3.48 1.03
C ALA A 26 -11.29 2.48 0.14
N ARG A 27 -10.46 2.96 -0.80
CA ARG A 27 -9.66 2.14 -1.70
C ARG A 27 -8.69 1.23 -0.92
N ILE A 28 -7.99 1.77 0.09
CA ILE A 28 -7.08 1.00 0.94
C ILE A 28 -7.85 0.00 1.83
N LEU A 29 -8.94 0.45 2.48
CA LEU A 29 -9.76 -0.39 3.37
C LEU A 29 -10.52 -1.52 2.67
N MET A 30 -10.70 -1.41 1.36
CA MET A 30 -11.35 -2.43 0.53
C MET A 30 -10.36 -3.32 -0.22
N GLN A 31 -9.06 -3.07 -0.12
CA GLN A 31 -8.03 -3.82 -0.83
C GLN A 31 -7.62 -5.11 -0.10
N GLY A 32 -7.28 -6.14 -0.89
CA GLY A 32 -6.57 -7.32 -0.43
C GLY A 32 -7.43 -8.26 0.40
N ARG A 33 -6.77 -9.19 1.12
CA ARG A 33 -7.43 -10.24 1.92
C ARG A 33 -8.26 -9.70 3.08
N LEU A 34 -7.92 -8.51 3.57
CA LEU A 34 -8.66 -7.83 4.65
C LEU A 34 -9.68 -6.82 4.13
N GLY A 35 -9.86 -6.72 2.81
CA GLY A 35 -10.80 -5.80 2.19
C GLY A 35 -12.20 -5.90 2.79
N GLY A 36 -12.73 -4.76 3.23
CA GLY A 36 -14.08 -4.68 3.79
C GLY A 36 -14.19 -5.08 5.27
N THR A 37 -13.13 -5.60 5.90
CA THR A 37 -13.14 -5.96 7.32
C THR A 37 -12.96 -4.75 8.24
N GLY A 38 -12.49 -3.62 7.69
CA GLY A 38 -12.08 -2.44 8.48
C GLY A 38 -10.70 -2.58 9.13
N LYS A 39 -9.94 -3.62 8.79
CA LYS A 39 -8.55 -3.84 9.22
C LYS A 39 -7.60 -3.67 8.03
N LEU A 40 -6.36 -3.30 8.32
CA LEU A 40 -5.32 -3.08 7.32
C LEU A 40 -4.08 -3.90 7.65
N VAL A 41 -3.40 -4.38 6.59
CA VAL A 41 -2.02 -4.84 6.67
C VAL A 41 -1.28 -4.16 5.52
N ILE A 42 -0.23 -3.43 5.84
CA ILE A 42 0.53 -2.60 4.90
C ILE A 42 1.96 -3.11 4.89
N LEU A 43 2.61 -3.12 3.73
CA LEU A 43 4.04 -3.40 3.61
C LEU A 43 4.83 -2.08 3.62
N PRO A 44 5.51 -1.70 4.71
CA PRO A 44 6.42 -0.56 4.74
C PRO A 44 7.82 -0.96 4.27
N VAL A 45 8.40 -0.22 3.33
CA VAL A 45 9.78 -0.41 2.85
C VAL A 45 10.49 0.94 2.64
N ASP A 46 11.00 1.51 3.72
CA ASP A 46 11.82 2.73 3.77
C ASP A 46 13.27 2.47 4.22
N GLN A 47 13.52 1.35 4.90
CA GLN A 47 14.84 0.89 5.39
C GLN A 47 15.99 0.97 4.37
N GLY A 48 15.74 0.77 3.07
CA GLY A 48 16.77 0.88 2.04
C GLY A 48 17.29 2.30 1.87
N PHE A 49 16.42 3.28 2.10
CA PHE A 49 16.73 4.70 2.09
C PHE A 49 17.41 5.14 3.39
N GLU A 50 16.93 4.66 4.55
CA GLU A 50 17.44 5.07 5.86
C GLU A 50 18.76 4.41 6.28
N HIS A 51 18.98 3.16 5.86
CA HIS A 51 20.09 2.32 6.35
C HIS A 51 21.02 1.83 5.25
N GLY A 52 20.74 2.21 4.01
CA GLY A 52 21.48 1.79 2.83
C GLY A 52 21.01 0.42 2.30
N PRO A 53 20.99 0.24 0.97
CA PRO A 53 20.40 -0.94 0.33
C PRO A 53 21.15 -2.23 0.66
N ALA A 54 22.47 -2.17 0.84
CA ALA A 54 23.27 -3.35 1.15
C ALA A 54 22.93 -3.94 2.53
N ARG A 55 22.75 -3.07 3.54
CA ARG A 55 22.40 -3.53 4.89
C ARG A 55 20.99 -4.11 4.94
N SER A 56 20.08 -3.54 4.15
CA SER A 56 18.66 -3.89 4.15
C SER A 56 18.32 -5.08 3.26
N PHE A 57 18.99 -5.24 2.12
CA PHE A 57 18.58 -6.17 1.06
C PHE A 57 19.64 -7.22 0.70
N ALA A 58 20.86 -7.18 1.23
CA ALA A 58 21.88 -8.19 0.87
C ALA A 58 21.45 -9.64 1.17
N VAL A 59 20.63 -9.86 2.20
CA VAL A 59 20.09 -11.19 2.55
C VAL A 59 19.04 -11.69 1.56
N ASN A 60 18.47 -10.81 0.75
CA ASN A 60 17.49 -11.12 -0.29
C ASN A 60 17.78 -10.30 -1.55
N PRO A 61 18.64 -10.81 -2.45
CA PRO A 61 19.07 -10.09 -3.65
C PRO A 61 17.93 -9.58 -4.55
N ASP A 62 16.77 -10.24 -4.57
CA ASP A 62 15.62 -9.78 -5.37
C ASP A 62 15.03 -8.46 -4.83
N ALA A 63 15.20 -8.19 -3.53
CA ALA A 63 14.72 -6.95 -2.90
C ALA A 63 15.51 -5.70 -3.29
N TYR A 64 16.59 -5.82 -4.07
CA TYR A 64 17.21 -4.66 -4.72
C TYR A 64 16.36 -4.11 -5.88
N ASP A 65 15.49 -4.93 -6.48
CA ASP A 65 14.54 -4.48 -7.49
C ASP A 65 13.30 -3.86 -6.80
N PRO A 66 12.99 -2.57 -7.04
CA PRO A 66 11.77 -1.96 -6.50
C PRO A 66 10.49 -2.71 -6.86
N HIS A 67 10.44 -3.41 -8.01
CA HIS A 67 9.26 -4.18 -8.44
C HIS A 67 9.01 -5.42 -7.57
N TYR A 68 10.05 -5.95 -6.91
CA TYR A 68 9.91 -7.07 -5.98
C TYR A 68 8.93 -6.74 -4.85
N HIS A 69 9.01 -5.54 -4.27
CA HIS A 69 8.17 -5.14 -3.15
C HIS A 69 6.71 -4.94 -3.54
N TYR A 70 6.46 -4.42 -4.76
CA TYR A 70 5.12 -4.38 -5.33
C TYR A 70 4.52 -5.78 -5.46
N GLN A 71 5.26 -6.70 -6.10
CA GLN A 71 4.78 -8.06 -6.34
C GLN A 71 4.53 -8.80 -5.03
N LEU A 72 5.44 -8.68 -4.06
CA LEU A 72 5.29 -9.25 -2.72
C LEU A 72 3.99 -8.77 -2.04
N ALA A 73 3.70 -7.48 -2.10
CA ALA A 73 2.50 -6.92 -1.47
C ALA A 73 1.20 -7.36 -2.18
N ILE A 74 1.23 -7.51 -3.50
CA ILE A 74 0.11 -8.01 -4.29
C ILE A 74 -0.15 -9.49 -3.99
N ASP A 75 0.89 -10.33 -4.04
CA ASP A 75 0.79 -11.78 -3.83
C ASP A 75 0.34 -12.14 -2.41
N ALA A 76 0.82 -11.39 -1.42
CA ALA A 76 0.38 -11.53 -0.03
C ALA A 76 -1.05 -11.00 0.20
N GLY A 77 -1.63 -10.29 -0.77
CA GLY A 77 -2.97 -9.70 -0.70
C GLY A 77 -3.08 -8.62 0.37
N LEU A 78 -2.07 -7.74 0.44
CA LEU A 78 -1.99 -6.66 1.42
C LEU A 78 -2.91 -5.49 1.04
N SER A 79 -3.16 -4.62 2.02
CA SER A 79 -4.03 -3.44 1.84
C SER A 79 -3.33 -2.30 1.12
N ALA A 80 -2.02 -2.14 1.31
CA ALA A 80 -1.21 -1.12 0.64
C ALA A 80 0.29 -1.45 0.71
N TYR A 81 1.07 -0.77 -0.14
CA TYR A 81 2.52 -0.72 -0.12
C TYR A 81 2.97 0.72 0.22
N ALA A 82 3.80 0.89 1.24
CA ALA A 82 4.32 2.18 1.65
C ALA A 82 5.83 2.26 1.42
N ALA A 83 6.32 3.28 0.71
CA ALA A 83 7.74 3.41 0.39
C ALA A 83 8.12 4.83 -0.06
N PRO A 84 9.42 5.18 -0.06
CA PRO A 84 9.91 6.45 -0.61
C PRO A 84 9.53 6.65 -2.08
N LEU A 85 9.40 7.92 -2.50
CA LEU A 85 8.94 8.30 -3.84
C LEU A 85 9.66 7.55 -4.97
N GLY A 86 10.99 7.44 -4.93
CA GLY A 86 11.76 6.77 -5.99
C GLY A 86 11.42 5.27 -6.15
N MET A 87 11.12 4.58 -5.05
CA MET A 87 10.66 3.18 -5.09
C MET A 87 9.25 3.09 -5.68
N ILE A 88 8.37 4.05 -5.36
CA ILE A 88 7.02 4.11 -5.89
C ILE A 88 7.02 4.41 -7.40
N GLU A 89 7.77 5.43 -7.82
CA GLU A 89 7.84 5.84 -9.23
C GLU A 89 8.36 4.73 -10.14
N ALA A 90 9.31 3.93 -9.66
CA ALA A 90 9.86 2.80 -10.41
C ALA A 90 8.78 1.79 -10.83
N GLY A 91 7.75 1.59 -10.00
CA GLY A 91 6.66 0.62 -10.25
C GLY A 91 5.32 1.24 -10.67
N ALA A 92 5.17 2.57 -10.58
CA ALA A 92 3.87 3.24 -10.67
C ALA A 92 3.06 2.88 -11.92
N ASN A 93 3.69 2.85 -13.10
CA ASN A 93 3.02 2.50 -14.35
C ASN A 93 2.70 1.00 -14.44
N ARG A 94 3.66 0.14 -14.05
CA ARG A 94 3.54 -1.32 -14.16
C ARG A 94 2.45 -1.89 -13.24
N PHE A 95 2.33 -1.33 -12.03
CA PHE A 95 1.42 -1.81 -10.99
C PHE A 95 0.20 -0.91 -10.80
N ALA A 96 -0.08 -0.02 -11.76
CA ALA A 96 -1.20 0.91 -11.70
C ALA A 96 -2.52 0.19 -11.41
N GLY A 97 -3.19 0.58 -10.33
CA GLY A 97 -4.47 0.02 -9.91
C GLY A 97 -4.41 -1.37 -9.26
N GLN A 98 -3.25 -2.02 -9.22
CA GLN A 98 -3.12 -3.37 -8.63
C GLN A 98 -3.00 -3.34 -7.11
N ILE A 99 -2.29 -2.34 -6.57
CA ILE A 99 -2.18 -2.11 -5.13
C ILE A 99 -2.13 -0.62 -4.79
N PRO A 100 -2.75 -0.18 -3.69
CA PRO A 100 -2.56 1.16 -3.17
C PRO A 100 -1.14 1.43 -2.71
N THR A 101 -0.62 2.60 -3.08
CA THR A 101 0.65 3.12 -2.60
C THR A 101 0.44 4.23 -1.58
N ILE A 102 1.36 4.33 -0.63
CA ILE A 102 1.46 5.39 0.37
C ILE A 102 2.90 5.90 0.33
N MET A 103 3.09 7.21 0.20
CA MET A 103 4.41 7.84 0.23
C MET A 103 4.70 8.37 1.63
#